data_AF-A0A8T7GQT3-F1
#
_entry.id   AF-A0A8T7GQT3-F1
#
_cell.length_a   1.000
_cell.length_b   1.000
_cell.length_c   1.000
_cell.angle_alpha   90.00
_cell.angle_beta   90.00
_cell.angle_gamma   90.00
#
_symmetry.space_group_name_H-M   'P 1'
#
loop_
_entity.id
_entity.type
_entity.pdbx_description
1 polymer ?
#
loop_
_entity_poly.entity_id
_entity_poly.type
_entity_poly.pdbx_seq_one_letter_code
_entity_poly.pdbx_strand_id
1 'polypeptide(L)'
;MRWLLRKCTRCGRYTLRRDKCPVCGGPVVVPHPPRFSPEDKYVAYRYRMKMLAAATAGAGGSTEASSGEEEAGGESSGGEEGSAEAGS
;
A
#
# COMPACT_ATOMS: atom_id res chain seq x y z
N MET A 1 -9.59 -18.58 1.89
CA MET A 1 -10.57 -18.11 0.88
C MET A 1 -9.94 -17.02 0.06
N ARG A 2 -10.06 -17.08 -1.27
CA ARG A 2 -9.61 -15.99 -2.16
C ARG A 2 -10.85 -15.18 -2.53
N TRP A 3 -10.98 -13.98 -1.97
CA TRP A 3 -12.08 -13.09 -2.29
C TRP A 3 -11.85 -12.41 -3.64
N LEU A 4 -12.76 -12.65 -4.58
CA LEU A 4 -12.67 -12.12 -5.94
C LEU A 4 -13.36 -10.76 -6.08
N LEU A 5 -14.49 -10.59 -5.39
CA LEU A 5 -15.28 -9.36 -5.45
C LEU A 5 -14.55 -8.23 -4.72
N ARG A 6 -14.54 -7.05 -5.34
CA ARG A 6 -13.98 -5.84 -4.74
C ARG A 6 -14.90 -4.65 -4.94
N LYS A 7 -14.77 -3.63 -4.09
CA LYS A 7 -15.57 -2.41 -4.09
C LYS A 7 -14.67 -1.18 -4.19
N CYS A 8 -15.03 -0.25 -5.06
CA CYS A 8 -14.32 1.04 -5.14
C CYS A 8 -14.69 1.92 -3.94
N THR A 9 -13.69 2.52 -3.29
CA THR A 9 -13.91 3.45 -2.16
C THR A 9 -14.36 4.83 -2.61
N ARG A 10 -14.13 5.21 -3.87
CA ARG A 10 -14.51 6.52 -4.41
C ARG A 10 -15.95 6.55 -4.95
N CYS A 11 -16.32 5.59 -5.80
CA CYS A 11 -17.63 5.59 -6.46
C CYS A 11 -18.58 4.48 -5.99
N GLY A 12 -18.13 3.58 -5.10
CA GLY A 12 -18.97 2.52 -4.53
C GLY A 12 -19.28 1.34 -5.46
N ARG A 13 -18.89 1.37 -6.74
CA ARG A 13 -19.14 0.26 -7.68
C ARG A 13 -18.31 -0.97 -7.34
N TYR A 14 -18.91 -2.13 -7.54
CA TYR A 14 -18.22 -3.40 -7.45
C TYR A 14 -17.46 -3.71 -8.74
N THR A 15 -16.32 -4.40 -8.60
CA THR A 15 -15.50 -4.84 -9.72
C THR A 15 -14.74 -6.12 -9.37
N LEU A 16 -14.34 -6.86 -10.39
CA LEU A 16 -13.44 -8.01 -10.28
C LEU A 16 -11.98 -7.61 -10.58
N ARG A 17 -11.75 -6.39 -11.09
CA ARG A 17 -10.39 -5.86 -11.34
C ARG A 17 -9.69 -5.63 -10.01
N ARG A 18 -8.42 -6.03 -9.93
CA ARG A 18 -7.61 -5.94 -8.71
C ARG A 18 -6.88 -4.62 -8.58
N ASP A 19 -6.59 -3.96 -9.70
CA ASP A 19 -5.73 -2.79 -9.74
C ASP A 19 -6.51 -1.50 -9.46
N LYS A 20 -7.49 -1.17 -10.31
CA LYS A 20 -8.23 0.10 -10.27
C LYS A 20 -9.68 -0.06 -10.68
N CYS A 21 -10.53 0.86 -10.22
CA CYS A 21 -11.92 0.93 -10.66
C CYS A 21 -12.00 1.26 -12.16
N PRO A 22 -12.75 0.49 -12.98
CA PRO A 22 -12.87 0.76 -14.42
C PRO A 22 -13.61 2.04 -14.76
N VAL A 23 -14.33 2.64 -13.79
CA VAL A 23 -15.16 3.82 -14.02
C VAL A 23 -14.48 5.11 -13.58
N CYS A 24 -13.89 5.13 -12.39
CA CYS A 24 -13.31 6.34 -11.81
C CYS A 24 -11.79 6.27 -11.57
N GLY A 25 -11.15 5.13 -11.87
CA GLY A 25 -9.73 4.91 -11.60
C GLY A 25 -9.35 4.85 -10.11
N GLY A 26 -10.32 4.92 -9.20
CA GLY A 26 -10.10 4.93 -7.76
C GLY A 26 -9.58 3.62 -7.17
N PRO A 27 -9.05 3.65 -5.94
CA PRO A 27 -8.60 2.46 -5.23
C PRO A 27 -9.78 1.54 -4.90
N VAL A 28 -9.48 0.26 -4.83
CA VAL A 28 -10.45 -0.82 -4.75
C VAL A 28 -10.09 -1.73 -3.57
N VAL A 29 -11.06 -1.96 -2.69
CA VAL A 29 -10.90 -2.73 -1.44
C VAL A 29 -11.78 -3.98 -1.44
N VAL A 30 -11.43 -4.97 -0.62
CA VAL A 30 -12.28 -6.15 -0.46
C VAL A 30 -13.44 -5.81 0.49
N PRO A 31 -14.71 -6.01 0.07
CA PRO A 31 -15.88 -5.66 0.88
C PRO A 31 -16.23 -6.70 1.94
N HIS A 32 -15.64 -7.90 1.87
CA HIS A 32 -15.95 -8.95 2.84
C HIS A 32 -15.33 -8.63 4.21
N PRO A 33 -16.10 -8.74 5.30
CA PRO A 33 -15.57 -8.56 6.63
C PRO A 33 -14.57 -9.68 6.98
N PRO A 34 -13.64 -9.42 7.92
CA PRO A 34 -12.77 -10.45 8.46
C PRO A 34 -13.60 -11.55 9.13
N ARG A 35 -13.08 -12.78 9.16
CA ARG A 35 -13.74 -13.91 9.83
C ARG A 35 -13.88 -13.60 11.33
N PHE A 36 -15.08 -13.77 11.86
CA PHE A 36 -15.35 -13.65 13.28
C PHE A 36 -15.01 -14.97 14.00
N SER A 37 -14.35 -14.87 15.15
CA SER A 37 -14.10 -15.99 16.06
C SER A 37 -14.54 -15.59 17.47
N PRO A 38 -15.30 -16.43 18.19
CA PRO A 38 -15.72 -16.12 19.56
C PRO A 38 -14.54 -16.04 20.55
N GLU A 39 -13.46 -16.79 20.31
CA GLU A 39 -12.27 -16.84 21.16
C GLU A 39 -11.14 -15.89 20.69
N ASP A 40 -11.44 -14.84 19.94
CA ASP A 40 -10.43 -13.95 19.32
C ASP A 40 -9.43 -13.38 20.36
N LYS A 41 -8.21 -13.95 20.38
CA LYS A 41 -7.13 -13.59 21.31
C LYS A 41 -6.61 -12.16 21.14
N TYR A 42 -6.89 -11.52 20.02
CA TYR A 42 -6.34 -10.21 19.66
C TYR A 42 -7.35 -9.06 19.75
N VAL A 43 -8.54 -9.30 20.32
CA VAL A 43 -9.59 -8.28 20.48
C VAL A 43 -9.08 -7.04 21.22
N ALA A 44 -8.38 -7.24 22.34
CA ALA A 44 -7.85 -6.12 23.14
C ALA A 44 -6.86 -5.26 22.35
N TYR A 45 -6.00 -5.87 21.54
CA TYR A 45 -5.03 -5.15 20.71
C TYR A 45 -5.74 -4.36 19.60
N ARG A 46 -6.70 -4.97 18.90
CA ARG A 46 -7.51 -4.29 17.87
C ARG A 46 -8.24 -3.07 18.42
N TYR A 47 -8.78 -3.16 19.64
CA TYR A 47 -9.47 -2.05 20.28
C TYR A 47 -8.50 -0.92 20.66
N ARG A 48 -7.35 -1.25 21.26
CA ARG A 48 -6.31 -0.28 21.58
C ARG A 48 -5.80 0.44 20.33
N MET A 49 -5.52 -0.29 19.24
CA MET A 49 -5.11 0.33 17.98
C MET A 49 -6.16 1.30 17.43
N LYS A 50 -7.44 0.94 17.48
CA LYS A 50 -8.53 1.83 17.05
C LYS A 50 -8.59 3.10 17.90
N MET A 51 -8.40 2.98 19.22
CA MET A 51 -8.37 4.12 20.13
C MET A 51 -7.16 5.02 19.91
N LEU A 52 -5.97 4.43 19.74
CA LEU A 52 -4.75 5.17 19.42
C LEU A 52 -4.89 5.90 18.09
N ALA A 53 -5.36 5.23 17.04
CA ALA A 53 -5.60 5.85 15.73
C ALA A 53 -6.61 7.00 15.81
N ALA A 54 -7.67 6.86 16.63
CA ALA A 54 -8.64 7.92 16.86
C ALA A 54 -8.01 9.11 17.63
N ALA A 55 -7.17 8.84 18.62
CA ALA A 55 -6.47 9.88 19.39
C ALA A 55 -5.45 10.65 18.53
N THR A 56 -4.68 9.96 17.68
CA THR A 56 -3.68 10.60 16.81
C THR A 56 -4.31 11.37 15.64
N ALA A 57 -5.48 10.95 15.16
CA ALA A 57 -6.19 11.65 14.10
C ALA A 57 -6.71 13.04 14.52
N GLY A 58 -6.77 13.34 15.82
CA GLY A 58 -7.17 14.64 16.36
C GLY A 58 -6.03 15.66 16.55
N ALA A 59 -4.76 15.28 16.37
CA ALA A 59 -3.59 16.13 16.64
C ALA A 59 -2.88 16.64 15.37
N GLY A 60 -3.54 16.61 14.20
CA GLY A 60 -3.00 17.14 12.95
C GLY A 60 -3.28 18.63 12.81
N GLY A 61 -2.51 19.46 13.51
CA GLY A 61 -2.62 20.92 13.44
C GLY A 61 -1.41 21.66 14.03
N SER A 62 -0.23 21.50 13.44
CA SER A 62 0.75 22.60 13.31
C SER A 62 1.74 22.29 12.20
N THR A 63 2.04 23.34 11.48
CA THR A 63 2.80 23.43 10.24
C THR A 63 4.30 23.61 10.52
N GLU A 64 5.12 23.30 9.50
CA GLU A 64 6.53 23.75 9.31
C GLU A 64 7.58 23.09 10.26
N ALA A 65 8.85 22.83 9.94
CA ALA A 65 9.74 23.28 8.88
C ALA A 65 10.97 22.33 8.73
N SER A 66 11.59 22.41 7.55
CA SER A 66 13.01 22.21 7.20
C SER A 66 13.96 21.38 8.08
N SER A 67 14.63 20.43 7.45
CA SER A 67 16.10 20.45 7.25
C SER A 67 16.46 19.35 6.26
N GLY A 68 17.21 19.71 5.23
CA GLY A 68 17.88 18.77 4.33
C GLY A 68 19.36 18.72 4.67
N GLU A 69 19.98 17.57 4.40
CA GLU A 69 21.42 17.27 4.28
C GLU A 69 21.44 15.99 3.40
N GLU A 70 21.85 16.03 2.11
CA GLU A 70 23.21 15.77 1.59
C GLU A 70 23.84 14.46 2.11
N GLU A 71 24.53 13.56 1.40
CA GLU A 71 24.96 13.30 0.02
C GLU A 71 25.73 11.94 0.06
N ALA A 72 26.15 11.43 -1.11
CA ALA A 72 27.28 10.52 -1.34
C ALA A 72 27.14 8.96 -1.33
N GLY A 73 27.55 8.39 -2.49
CA GLY A 73 28.19 7.07 -2.65
C GLY A 73 27.34 6.04 -3.42
N GLY A 74 27.48 5.75 -4.71
CA GLY A 74 28.64 5.91 -5.60
C GLY A 74 29.50 4.64 -5.58
N GLU A 75 29.11 3.59 -6.31
CA GLU A 75 30.04 2.50 -6.65
C GLU A 75 29.76 1.98 -8.06
N SER A 76 30.75 2.20 -8.93
CA SER A 76 30.87 1.76 -10.30
C SER A 76 31.76 0.52 -10.36
N SER A 77 31.33 -0.49 -11.12
CA SER A 77 32.17 -1.42 -11.87
C SER A 77 31.21 -2.10 -12.88
N GLY A 78 31.43 -2.10 -14.19
CA GLY A 78 32.69 -2.17 -14.93
C GLY A 78 32.91 -3.64 -15.33
N GLY A 79 32.57 -4.00 -16.57
CA GLY A 79 32.75 -5.34 -17.11
C GLY A 79 32.30 -5.47 -18.56
N GLU A 80 33.20 -5.12 -19.48
CA GLU A 80 33.15 -5.40 -20.92
C GLU A 80 33.48 -6.87 -21.22
N GLU A 81 32.71 -7.48 -22.13
CA GLU A 81 33.11 -8.51 -23.10
C GLU A 81 31.92 -8.63 -24.08
N GLY A 82 31.98 -8.34 -25.38
CA GLY A 82 33.06 -8.48 -26.33
C GLY A 82 32.91 -9.82 -27.04
N SER A 83 32.17 -9.88 -28.16
CA SER A 83 32.49 -10.67 -29.36
C SER A 83 31.38 -10.57 -30.42
N ALA A 84 31.74 -9.95 -31.54
CA ALA A 84 31.05 -10.04 -32.81
C ALA A 84 31.31 -11.41 -33.43
N GLU A 85 30.32 -12.03 -34.05
CA GLU A 85 30.55 -12.94 -35.18
C GLU A 85 29.55 -12.66 -36.29
N ALA A 86 30.12 -12.29 -37.44
CA ALA A 86 29.46 -12.18 -38.73
C ALA A 86 29.54 -13.53 -39.46
N GLY A 87 28.52 -13.84 -40.26
CA GLY A 87 28.53 -14.92 -41.25
C GLY A 87 27.15 -14.98 -41.88
N SER A 88 26.94 -14.25 -42.99
CA SER A 88 27.00 -14.74 -44.39
C SER A 88 25.84 -15.66 -44.74
#